data_AF-A0A284RZK0-F1
#
_entry.id   AF-A0A284RZK0-F1
#
_cell.length_a   1.000
_cell.length_b   1.000
_cell.length_c   1.000
_cell.angle_alpha   90.00
_cell.angle_beta   90.00
_cell.angle_gamma   90.00
#
_symmetry.space_group_name_H-M   'P 1'
#
loop_
_entity.id
_entity.type
_entity.pdbx_description
1 polymer ?
#
loop_
_entity_poly.entity_id
_entity_poly.type
_entity_poly.pdbx_seq_one_letter_code
_entity_poly.pdbx_strand_id
1 'polypeptide(L)'
;MSLTSYKAPDTLAASIQQESFKLAFHAAMASLSRQPGDLGLHDSAESILDTFVVDSVLSDDFVFLENESSGEEEVFQVQGVVSEVKLPPVLKAQRVSINELTQTVKIISIDDDEWFRKASSATSHIVEFMEQHVQETVWIPYAVRHGAIREFQFVNRLLMPAHRTTVEDVIVLPPAYDPSHTLQAVINEGKFVYTKDNKPAFKKFSLNEDGQYTRVHGVKPGTYRPGQIVAIGVSFHLVRSTNSDTMMFVAHLDLVALLLWGVMKNLEDNRATQHRASHQKTPHQPR
;
A
#
# COMPACT_ATOMS: atom_id res chain seq x y z
N MET A 1 -14.26 -15.05 -7.09
CA MET A 1 -14.22 -14.55 -5.70
C MET A 1 -13.01 -13.71 -5.46
N SER A 2 -13.26 -12.69 -4.66
CA SER A 2 -12.31 -11.67 -4.26
C SER A 2 -11.86 -11.94 -2.83
N LEU A 3 -10.61 -11.59 -2.54
CA LEU A 3 -10.18 -11.34 -1.16
C LEU A 3 -11.20 -10.43 -0.46
N THR A 4 -11.39 -10.63 0.85
CA THR A 4 -12.27 -9.79 1.65
C THR A 4 -11.82 -8.33 1.54
N SER A 5 -12.70 -7.48 1.01
CA SER A 5 -12.48 -6.03 0.95
C SER A 5 -13.03 -5.41 2.22
N TYR A 6 -12.16 -4.74 2.97
CA TYR A 6 -12.54 -3.87 4.07
C TYR A 6 -12.44 -2.43 3.58
N LYS A 7 -13.58 -1.75 3.52
CA LYS A 7 -13.67 -0.33 3.16
C LYS A 7 -13.93 0.51 4.39
N ALA A 8 -13.34 1.70 4.42
CA ALA A 8 -13.63 2.69 5.42
C ALA A 8 -15.12 3.05 5.42
N PRO A 9 -15.73 3.30 6.60
CA PRO A 9 -17.02 3.94 6.64
C PRO A 9 -16.91 5.39 6.15
N ASP A 10 -18.02 5.96 5.70
CA ASP A 10 -18.09 7.36 5.26
C ASP A 10 -17.64 8.36 6.34
N THR A 11 -17.72 7.96 7.61
CA THR A 11 -17.26 8.74 8.77
C THR A 11 -15.74 8.86 8.87
N LEU A 12 -14.95 8.08 8.11
CA LEU A 12 -13.50 8.18 8.12
C LEU A 12 -13.05 9.57 7.67
N ALA A 13 -13.65 10.11 6.61
CA ALA A 13 -13.30 11.44 6.09
C ALA A 13 -13.45 12.52 7.17
N ALA A 14 -14.54 12.51 7.94
CA ALA A 14 -14.71 13.43 9.06
C ALA A 14 -13.74 13.19 10.22
N SER A 15 -13.40 11.92 10.47
CA SER A 15 -12.51 11.53 11.58
C SER A 15 -11.06 11.96 11.35
N ILE A 16 -10.56 11.84 10.11
CA ILE A 16 -9.19 12.22 9.78
C ILE A 16 -8.97 13.74 9.78
N GLN A 17 -10.04 14.53 9.71
CA GLN A 17 -9.95 16.00 9.83
C GLN A 17 -9.93 16.50 11.28
N GLN A 18 -10.11 15.62 12.27
CA GLN A 18 -9.99 16.02 13.68
C GLN A 18 -8.55 16.42 13.99
N GLU A 19 -8.36 17.53 14.69
CA GLU A 19 -7.04 18.06 15.05
C GLU A 19 -6.17 17.01 15.78
N SER A 20 -6.76 16.26 16.72
CA SER A 20 -6.07 15.19 17.42
C SER A 20 -5.57 14.08 16.50
N PHE A 21 -6.29 13.79 15.42
CA PHE A 21 -5.84 12.84 14.40
C PHE A 21 -4.72 13.43 13.55
N LYS A 22 -4.86 14.68 13.08
CA LYS A 22 -3.82 15.37 12.29
C LYS A 22 -2.49 15.43 13.06
N LEU A 23 -2.52 15.76 14.35
CA LEU A 23 -1.32 15.76 15.20
C LEU A 23 -0.69 14.37 15.31
N ALA A 24 -1.49 13.32 15.53
CA ALA A 24 -1.00 11.95 15.59
C ALA A 24 -0.44 11.47 14.24
N PHE A 25 -1.07 11.89 13.13
CA PHE A 25 -0.61 11.63 11.78
C PHE A 25 0.76 12.27 11.54
N HIS A 26 0.89 13.57 11.71
CA HIS A 26 2.16 14.27 11.52
C HIS A 26 3.28 13.72 12.43
N ALA A 27 2.98 13.40 13.69
CA ALA A 27 3.97 12.80 14.60
C ALA A 27 4.47 11.43 14.08
N ALA A 28 3.57 10.59 13.56
CA ALA A 28 3.95 9.31 12.99
C ALA A 28 4.78 9.49 11.71
N MET A 29 4.40 10.42 10.83
CA MET A 29 5.08 10.65 9.54
C MET A 29 6.46 11.32 9.70
N ALA A 30 6.64 12.18 10.70
CA ALA A 30 7.90 12.90 10.93
C ALA A 30 9.11 11.97 11.07
N SER A 31 8.91 10.80 11.66
CA SER A 31 9.96 9.78 11.82
C SER A 31 10.40 9.11 10.51
N LEU A 32 9.60 9.23 9.44
CA LEU A 32 9.78 8.55 8.16
C LEU A 32 10.08 9.51 7.00
N SER A 33 9.72 10.79 7.15
CA SER A 33 10.04 11.81 6.16
C SER A 33 11.55 11.92 5.93
N ARG A 34 11.96 12.14 4.67
CA ARG A 34 13.37 12.32 4.24
C ARG A 34 14.26 11.09 4.41
N GLN A 35 13.67 9.90 4.51
CA GLN A 35 14.42 8.65 4.39
C GLN A 35 14.70 8.36 2.90
N PRO A 36 15.74 7.57 2.58
CA PRO A 36 15.91 7.02 1.24
C PRO A 36 14.63 6.33 0.76
N GLY A 37 14.26 6.54 -0.50
CA GLY A 37 13.02 6.03 -1.10
C GLY A 37 11.78 6.91 -0.82
N ASP A 38 11.87 8.01 -0.09
CA ASP A 38 10.73 8.91 0.10
C ASP A 38 10.26 9.52 -1.24
N LEU A 39 9.09 9.09 -1.72
CA LEU A 39 8.55 9.52 -3.02
C LEU A 39 8.35 11.03 -3.12
N GLY A 40 8.06 11.69 -1.99
CA GLY A 40 7.85 13.13 -1.94
C GLY A 40 9.12 13.96 -2.22
N LEU A 41 10.30 13.33 -2.27
CA LEU A 41 11.57 13.98 -2.63
C LEU A 41 11.79 14.09 -4.15
N HIS A 42 11.00 13.37 -4.95
CA HIS A 42 11.15 13.30 -6.40
C HIS A 42 10.09 14.14 -7.14
N ASP A 43 9.74 15.31 -6.59
CA ASP A 43 8.68 16.18 -7.11
C ASP A 43 9.10 17.01 -8.35
N SER A 44 10.31 16.80 -8.87
CA SER A 44 10.83 17.45 -10.09
C SER A 44 11.34 16.43 -11.10
N ALA A 45 11.21 16.74 -12.39
CA ALA A 45 11.71 15.88 -13.47
C ALA A 45 13.25 15.69 -13.38
N GLU A 46 13.99 16.74 -13.02
CA GLU A 46 15.45 16.70 -12.85
C GLU A 46 15.85 15.65 -11.81
N SER A 47 15.19 15.63 -10.64
CA SER A 47 15.49 14.65 -9.59
C SER A 47 15.24 13.18 -10.00
N ILE A 48 14.36 12.96 -10.97
CA ILE A 48 14.06 11.62 -11.50
C ILE A 48 15.13 11.21 -12.51
N LEU A 49 15.48 12.12 -13.43
CA LEU A 49 16.50 11.90 -14.46
C LEU A 49 17.89 11.60 -13.88
N ASP A 50 18.23 12.27 -12.78
CA ASP A 50 19.54 12.12 -12.14
C ASP A 50 19.67 10.86 -11.26
N THR A 51 18.57 10.13 -11.02
CA THR A 51 18.53 9.02 -10.04
C THR A 51 18.13 7.68 -10.65
N PHE A 52 17.31 7.70 -11.70
CA PHE A 52 16.63 6.49 -12.17
C PHE A 52 16.87 6.22 -13.64
N VAL A 53 16.87 4.93 -13.96
CA VAL A 53 16.87 4.40 -15.32
C VAL A 53 15.61 3.57 -15.51
N VAL A 54 15.08 3.54 -16.74
CA VAL A 54 13.95 2.68 -17.09
C VAL A 54 14.48 1.37 -17.64
N ASP A 55 14.28 0.27 -16.90
CA ASP A 55 14.64 -1.06 -17.40
C ASP A 55 13.57 -1.55 -18.37
N SER A 56 13.94 -1.53 -19.64
CA SER A 56 13.16 -2.05 -20.78
C SER A 56 13.84 -3.25 -21.44
N VAL A 57 14.96 -3.72 -20.89
CA VAL A 57 15.81 -4.75 -21.53
C VAL A 57 15.42 -6.15 -21.05
N LEU A 58 14.93 -6.28 -19.82
CA LEU A 58 14.62 -7.59 -19.24
C LEU A 58 13.33 -8.23 -19.77
N SER A 59 12.36 -7.44 -20.27
CA SER A 59 11.08 -7.98 -20.75
C SER A 59 10.31 -7.06 -21.69
N ASP A 60 9.79 -7.61 -22.79
CA ASP A 60 8.85 -6.92 -23.69
C ASP A 60 7.47 -6.68 -23.05
N ASP A 61 7.15 -7.39 -21.96
CA ASP A 61 5.84 -7.34 -21.29
C ASP A 61 5.83 -6.47 -20.03
N PHE A 62 7.00 -6.02 -19.58
CA PHE A 62 7.19 -5.45 -18.26
C PHE A 62 8.37 -4.47 -18.22
N VAL A 63 8.10 -3.26 -17.73
CA VAL A 63 9.09 -2.18 -17.57
C VAL A 63 8.95 -1.61 -16.17
N PHE A 64 10.06 -1.33 -15.50
CA PHE A 64 10.08 -0.75 -14.16
C PHE A 64 11.18 0.30 -14.01
N LEU A 65 11.13 1.06 -12.91
CA LEU A 65 12.19 2.00 -12.55
C LEU A 65 13.30 1.29 -11.78
N GLU A 66 14.51 1.38 -12.32
CA GLU A 66 15.74 0.91 -11.71
C GLU A 66 16.47 2.09 -11.07
N ASN A 67 17.01 1.88 -9.88
CA ASN A 67 17.87 2.86 -9.23
C ASN A 67 19.27 2.77 -9.84
N GLU A 68 19.73 3.86 -10.46
CA GLU A 68 20.98 3.90 -11.22
C GLU A 68 22.19 3.46 -10.37
N SER A 69 22.19 3.76 -9.07
CA SER A 69 23.31 3.46 -8.18
C SER A 69 23.39 2.00 -7.76
N SER A 70 22.25 1.31 -7.65
CA SER A 70 22.19 -0.07 -7.16
C SER A 70 22.01 -1.09 -8.28
N GLY A 71 21.44 -0.65 -9.40
CA GLY A 71 20.98 -1.52 -10.47
C GLY A 71 19.80 -2.42 -10.08
N GLU A 72 19.11 -2.10 -8.99
CA GLU A 72 17.94 -2.83 -8.51
C GLU A 72 16.66 -2.00 -8.74
N GLU A 73 15.53 -2.68 -8.77
CA GLU A 73 14.22 -2.06 -8.81
C GLU A 73 14.02 -1.09 -7.63
N GLU A 74 13.63 0.16 -7.93
CA GLU A 74 13.41 1.16 -6.90
C GLU A 74 12.06 0.93 -6.19
N VAL A 75 12.12 0.87 -4.86
CA VAL A 75 10.94 0.79 -3.99
C VAL A 75 10.79 2.09 -3.23
N PHE A 76 9.84 2.91 -3.69
CA PHE A 76 9.47 4.16 -3.06
C PHE A 76 8.60 3.94 -1.83
N GLN A 77 8.62 4.90 -0.91
CA GLN A 77 7.79 4.93 0.27
C GLN A 77 6.68 5.97 0.13
N VAL A 78 5.43 5.53 0.27
CA VAL A 78 4.26 6.39 0.29
C VAL A 78 3.48 6.24 1.59
N GLN A 79 3.05 7.35 2.17
CA GLN A 79 2.47 7.36 3.51
C GLN A 79 1.03 7.88 3.47
N GLY A 80 0.19 7.37 4.36
CA GLY A 80 -1.21 7.79 4.41
C GLY A 80 -2.08 6.98 5.37
N VAL A 81 -3.38 7.25 5.30
CA VAL A 81 -4.43 6.56 6.05
C VAL A 81 -5.09 5.55 5.15
N VAL A 82 -5.19 4.31 5.60
CA VAL A 82 -5.86 3.24 4.86
C VAL A 82 -7.34 3.57 4.65
N SER A 83 -7.80 3.69 3.40
CA SER A 83 -9.22 3.84 3.04
C SER A 83 -9.85 2.49 2.67
N GLU A 84 -9.10 1.61 2.03
CA GLU A 84 -9.57 0.29 1.62
C GLU A 84 -8.41 -0.72 1.65
N VAL A 85 -8.68 -1.94 2.10
CA VAL A 85 -7.75 -3.07 1.97
C VAL A 85 -8.45 -4.32 1.49
N LYS A 86 -7.76 -5.02 0.59
CA LYS A 86 -8.13 -6.30 0.05
C LYS A 86 -6.90 -7.18 0.12
N LEU A 87 -6.70 -7.84 1.25
CA LEU A 87 -5.50 -8.64 1.56
C LEU A 87 -5.91 -10.03 2.08
N PRO A 88 -5.01 -11.04 2.06
CA PRO A 88 -5.26 -12.34 2.68
C PRO A 88 -5.61 -12.23 4.18
N PRO A 89 -6.31 -13.20 4.79
CA PRO A 89 -6.55 -14.55 4.29
C PRO A 89 -7.70 -14.67 3.28
N VAL A 90 -7.62 -15.68 2.41
CA VAL A 90 -8.78 -16.18 1.65
C VAL A 90 -9.59 -17.13 2.55
N LEU A 91 -10.85 -16.80 2.80
CA LEU A 91 -11.75 -17.58 3.65
C LEU A 91 -12.58 -18.59 2.83
N LYS A 92 -12.96 -19.71 3.45
CA LYS A 92 -13.75 -20.79 2.83
C LYS A 92 -15.18 -20.33 2.49
N ALA A 93 -15.38 -19.81 1.29
CA ALA A 93 -16.63 -19.83 0.53
C ALA A 93 -16.45 -18.90 -0.67
N GLN A 94 -16.45 -19.46 -1.89
CA GLN A 94 -16.84 -18.89 -3.19
C GLN A 94 -16.02 -19.62 -4.31
N ARG A 95 -16.16 -19.28 -5.60
CA ARG A 95 -15.38 -19.84 -6.74
C ARG A 95 -14.28 -18.89 -7.24
N VAL A 96 -13.00 -19.29 -7.25
CA VAL A 96 -11.87 -18.39 -7.57
C VAL A 96 -12.05 -17.87 -8.98
N SER A 97 -12.14 -16.54 -9.10
CA SER A 97 -11.97 -15.87 -10.40
C SER A 97 -10.54 -15.37 -10.37
N ILE A 98 -9.71 -15.84 -11.28
CA ILE A 98 -8.29 -15.52 -11.35
C ILE A 98 -8.07 -14.01 -11.48
N ASN A 99 -8.96 -13.33 -12.20
CA ASN A 99 -8.94 -11.88 -12.38
C ASN A 99 -9.22 -11.10 -11.07
N GLU A 100 -9.70 -11.78 -10.02
CA GLU A 100 -10.03 -11.16 -8.73
C GLU A 100 -8.98 -11.43 -7.64
N LEU A 101 -7.91 -12.18 -7.96
CA LEU A 101 -6.78 -12.50 -7.08
C LEU A 101 -5.76 -11.35 -7.01
N THR A 102 -6.26 -10.13 -6.83
CA THR A 102 -5.43 -8.94 -6.65
C THR A 102 -5.51 -8.49 -5.20
N GLN A 103 -4.34 -8.39 -4.58
CA GLN A 103 -4.11 -7.72 -3.32
C GLN A 103 -4.17 -6.22 -3.57
N THR A 104 -4.92 -5.48 -2.77
CA THR A 104 -5.06 -4.03 -2.93
C THR A 104 -4.98 -3.34 -1.59
N VAL A 105 -4.20 -2.26 -1.54
CA VAL A 105 -4.21 -1.31 -0.43
C VAL A 105 -4.46 0.05 -1.02
N LYS A 106 -5.41 0.76 -0.44
CA LYS A 106 -5.70 2.14 -0.82
C LYS A 106 -5.47 3.05 0.36
N ILE A 107 -4.83 4.17 0.09
CA ILE A 107 -4.57 5.19 1.10
C ILE A 107 -5.03 6.56 0.61
N ILE A 108 -5.49 7.35 1.56
CA ILE A 108 -5.82 8.76 1.43
C ILE A 108 -4.96 9.55 2.42
N SER A 109 -4.89 10.86 2.27
CA SER A 109 -4.29 11.73 3.30
C SER A 109 -5.33 12.63 3.95
N ILE A 110 -4.88 13.33 5.00
CA ILE A 110 -5.59 14.47 5.60
C ILE A 110 -5.57 15.67 4.65
N ASP A 111 -6.45 16.64 4.89
CA ASP A 111 -6.47 17.86 4.08
C ASP A 111 -5.18 18.64 4.26
N ASP A 112 -4.72 19.27 3.17
CA ASP A 112 -3.52 20.11 3.09
C ASP A 112 -2.19 19.39 3.37
N ASP A 113 -2.15 18.06 3.25
CA ASP A 113 -0.89 17.31 3.32
C ASP A 113 0.00 17.61 2.10
N GLU A 114 0.95 18.52 2.29
CA GLU A 114 1.94 18.92 1.28
C GLU A 114 2.77 17.72 0.80
N TRP A 115 3.12 16.80 1.70
CA TRP A 115 3.93 15.64 1.35
C TRP A 115 3.18 14.72 0.38
N PHE A 116 1.90 14.45 0.66
CA PHE A 116 1.07 13.62 -0.21
C PHE A 116 0.86 14.28 -1.59
N ARG A 117 0.73 15.60 -1.63
CA ARG A 117 0.66 16.37 -2.89
C ARG A 117 1.97 16.25 -3.69
N LYS A 118 3.13 16.31 -3.03
CA LYS A 118 4.44 16.09 -3.67
C LYS A 118 4.57 14.68 -4.21
N ALA A 119 4.18 13.67 -3.44
CA ALA A 119 4.17 12.28 -3.89
C ALA A 119 3.26 12.08 -5.12
N SER A 120 2.11 12.75 -5.16
CA SER A 120 1.20 12.76 -6.32
C SER A 120 1.85 13.38 -7.57
N SER A 121 2.54 14.52 -7.41
CA SER A 121 3.32 15.15 -8.48
C SER A 121 4.48 14.29 -8.96
N ALA A 122 5.24 13.71 -8.02
CA ALA A 122 6.36 12.80 -8.30
C ALA A 122 5.90 11.59 -9.11
N THR A 123 4.76 10.99 -8.75
CA THR A 123 4.17 9.87 -9.51
C THR A 123 3.84 10.27 -10.95
N SER A 124 3.33 11.50 -11.17
CA SER A 124 3.06 12.04 -12.51
C SER A 124 4.35 12.15 -13.34
N HIS A 125 5.40 12.73 -12.76
CA HIS A 125 6.68 12.88 -13.46
C HIS A 125 7.35 11.53 -13.72
N ILE A 126 7.25 10.58 -12.77
CA ILE A 126 7.74 9.21 -12.95
C ILE A 126 7.05 8.54 -14.13
N VAL A 127 5.72 8.60 -14.21
CA VAL A 127 5.02 7.92 -15.30
C VAL A 127 5.29 8.58 -16.65
N GLU A 128 5.44 9.91 -16.70
CA GLU A 128 5.85 10.62 -17.91
C GLU A 128 7.26 10.20 -18.34
N PHE A 129 8.19 10.09 -17.39
CA PHE A 129 9.54 9.61 -17.66
C PHE A 129 9.52 8.18 -18.20
N MET A 130 8.78 7.26 -17.57
CA MET A 130 8.63 5.89 -18.07
C MET A 130 7.97 5.84 -19.46
N GLU A 131 6.92 6.64 -19.71
CA GLU A 131 6.23 6.74 -21.00
C GLU A 131 7.17 7.20 -22.12
N GLN A 132 8.13 8.08 -21.85
CA GLN A 132 9.12 8.53 -22.83
C GLN A 132 10.15 7.46 -23.22
N HIS A 133 10.35 6.44 -22.38
CA HIS A 133 11.36 5.39 -22.59
C HIS A 133 10.78 4.14 -23.25
N VAL A 134 9.47 4.08 -23.46
CA VAL A 134 8.80 3.00 -24.19
C VAL A 134 8.32 3.49 -25.56
N GLN A 135 8.27 2.59 -26.54
CA GLN A 135 7.79 2.94 -27.89
C GLN A 135 6.28 2.70 -28.04
N GLU A 136 5.68 2.05 -27.06
CA GLU A 136 4.27 1.67 -27.00
C GLU A 136 3.38 2.79 -26.46
N THR A 137 2.08 2.68 -26.77
CA THR A 137 1.08 3.54 -26.12
C THR A 137 0.92 3.13 -24.66
N VAL A 138 1.02 4.09 -23.74
CA VAL A 138 0.82 3.87 -22.31
C VAL A 138 -0.56 4.38 -21.87
N TRP A 139 -1.34 3.49 -21.28
CA TRP A 139 -2.55 3.85 -20.56
C TRP A 139 -2.20 4.29 -19.14
N ILE A 140 -2.48 5.56 -18.85
CA ILE A 140 -2.23 6.19 -17.55
C ILE A 140 -3.56 6.73 -17.01
N PRO A 141 -3.96 6.41 -15.77
CA PRO A 141 -5.14 7.01 -15.16
C PRO A 141 -5.06 8.54 -15.14
N TYR A 142 -6.17 9.23 -15.45
CA TYR A 142 -6.23 10.69 -15.54
C TYR A 142 -5.66 11.40 -14.29
N ALA A 143 -6.04 10.93 -13.10
CA ALA A 143 -5.56 11.52 -11.86
C ALA A 143 -4.04 11.40 -11.68
N VAL A 144 -3.43 10.31 -12.17
CA VAL A 144 -1.98 10.11 -12.12
C VAL A 144 -1.29 11.05 -13.11
N ARG A 145 -1.75 11.09 -14.37
CA ARG A 145 -1.17 11.91 -15.44
C ARG A 145 -1.17 13.42 -15.13
N HIS A 146 -2.05 13.87 -14.26
CA HIS A 146 -2.16 15.29 -13.89
C HIS A 146 -1.71 15.58 -12.45
N GLY A 147 -1.05 14.63 -11.78
CA GLY A 147 -0.64 14.77 -10.38
C GLY A 147 -1.79 15.13 -9.43
N ALA A 148 -3.02 14.72 -9.75
CA ALA A 148 -4.25 15.03 -9.04
C ALA A 148 -4.79 13.81 -8.26
N ILE A 149 -3.89 12.97 -7.75
CA ILE A 149 -4.21 11.76 -7.00
C ILE A 149 -4.79 12.16 -5.64
N ARG A 150 -6.05 11.77 -5.40
CA ARG A 150 -6.72 11.91 -4.09
C ARG A 150 -6.64 10.64 -3.24
N GLU A 151 -6.47 9.51 -3.89
CA GLU A 151 -6.36 8.19 -3.30
C GLU A 151 -5.29 7.43 -4.09
N PHE A 152 -4.23 6.99 -3.42
CA PHE A 152 -3.30 6.05 -4.02
C PHE A 152 -3.87 4.65 -3.89
N GLN A 153 -3.86 3.91 -5.00
CA GLN A 153 -4.21 2.50 -5.03
C GLN A 153 -2.98 1.69 -5.42
N PHE A 154 -2.55 0.83 -4.52
CA PHE A 154 -1.43 -0.09 -4.74
C PHE A 154 -1.96 -1.49 -4.95
N VAL A 155 -1.39 -2.22 -5.91
CA VAL A 155 -1.86 -3.53 -6.29
C VAL A 155 -0.73 -4.54 -6.40
N ASN A 156 -0.99 -5.79 -6.02
CA ASN A 156 -0.10 -6.90 -6.29
C ASN A 156 -0.94 -8.13 -6.61
N ARG A 157 -0.51 -8.96 -7.55
CA ARG A 157 -1.18 -10.24 -7.84
C ARG A 157 -0.90 -11.20 -6.70
N LEU A 158 -1.93 -11.93 -6.29
CA LEU A 158 -1.77 -12.95 -5.26
C LEU A 158 -1.19 -14.24 -5.83
N LEU A 159 -1.46 -14.56 -7.10
CA LEU A 159 -0.89 -15.69 -7.82
C LEU A 159 -0.52 -15.27 -9.25
N MET A 160 0.52 -15.89 -9.80
CA MET A 160 0.97 -15.70 -11.17
C MET A 160 0.66 -16.90 -12.05
N PRO A 161 0.40 -16.73 -13.36
CA PRO A 161 0.31 -17.85 -14.29
C PRO A 161 1.64 -18.62 -14.34
N ALA A 162 1.58 -19.95 -14.19
CA ALA A 162 2.77 -20.80 -14.12
C ALA A 162 3.66 -20.68 -15.37
N HIS A 163 3.07 -20.49 -16.55
CA HIS A 163 3.81 -20.36 -17.82
C HIS A 163 4.58 -19.04 -17.97
N ARG A 164 4.38 -18.06 -17.07
CA ARG A 164 5.10 -16.76 -17.07
C ARG A 164 6.12 -16.65 -15.94
N THR A 165 6.38 -17.74 -15.23
CA THR A 165 7.22 -17.73 -14.03
C THR A 165 8.34 -18.75 -14.17
N THR A 166 9.53 -18.38 -13.75
CA THR A 166 10.68 -19.27 -13.55
C THR A 166 10.43 -20.17 -12.33
N VAL A 167 11.04 -21.36 -12.30
CA VAL A 167 10.81 -22.30 -11.19
C VAL A 167 11.49 -21.80 -9.90
N GLU A 168 12.57 -21.05 -10.05
CA GLU A 168 13.41 -20.48 -9.00
C GLU A 168 12.71 -19.39 -8.17
N ASP A 169 11.66 -18.77 -8.73
CA ASP A 169 10.88 -17.73 -8.07
C ASP A 169 9.60 -18.25 -7.41
N VAL A 170 9.25 -19.51 -7.65
CA VAL A 170 8.12 -20.16 -6.99
C VAL A 170 8.47 -20.44 -5.52
N ILE A 171 7.61 -19.96 -4.62
CA ILE A 171 7.75 -20.16 -3.17
C ILE A 171 6.48 -20.77 -2.58
N VAL A 172 6.61 -21.31 -1.38
CA VAL A 172 5.48 -21.92 -0.67
C VAL A 172 4.50 -20.84 -0.20
N LEU A 173 3.21 -21.02 -0.51
CA LEU A 173 2.14 -20.15 -0.03
C LEU A 173 2.06 -20.20 1.51
N PRO A 174 2.14 -19.06 2.21
CA PRO A 174 2.06 -19.04 3.67
C PRO A 174 0.69 -19.56 4.16
N PRO A 175 0.64 -20.46 5.17
CA PRO A 175 -0.64 -20.97 5.69
C PRO A 175 -1.58 -19.88 6.21
N ALA A 176 -1.02 -18.75 6.66
CA ALA A 176 -1.80 -17.61 7.12
C ALA A 176 -2.58 -16.90 5.99
N TYR A 177 -2.24 -17.12 4.72
CA TYR A 177 -2.91 -16.51 3.56
C TYR A 177 -4.08 -17.37 3.07
N ASP A 178 -4.01 -18.67 3.32
CA ASP A 178 -4.99 -19.65 2.87
C ASP A 178 -5.31 -20.67 3.97
N PRO A 179 -5.92 -20.22 5.08
CA PRO A 179 -6.24 -21.10 6.20
C PRO A 179 -7.22 -22.22 5.83
N SER A 180 -7.87 -22.11 4.67
CA SER A 180 -8.87 -23.07 4.18
C SER A 180 -8.39 -23.90 2.98
N HIS A 181 -7.10 -23.81 2.61
CA HIS A 181 -6.50 -24.54 1.48
C HIS A 181 -7.20 -24.33 0.13
N THR A 182 -7.87 -23.18 -0.05
CA THR A 182 -8.59 -22.81 -1.27
C THR A 182 -7.64 -22.37 -2.38
N LEU A 183 -6.65 -21.54 -2.07
CA LEU A 183 -5.61 -21.16 -3.02
C LEU A 183 -4.66 -22.33 -3.30
N GLN A 184 -4.35 -23.14 -2.29
CA GLN A 184 -3.54 -24.35 -2.48
C GLN A 184 -4.17 -25.31 -3.48
N ALA A 185 -5.50 -25.48 -3.45
CA ALA A 185 -6.21 -26.28 -4.44
C ALA A 185 -6.02 -25.73 -5.86
N VAL A 186 -6.08 -24.40 -6.04
CA VAL A 186 -5.86 -23.74 -7.34
C VAL A 186 -4.41 -23.89 -7.82
N ILE A 187 -3.44 -23.76 -6.92
CA ILE A 187 -2.01 -23.97 -7.23
C ILE A 187 -1.78 -25.43 -7.66
N ASN A 188 -2.41 -26.40 -6.98
CA ASN A 188 -2.29 -27.81 -7.31
C ASN A 188 -2.86 -28.20 -8.69
N GLU A 189 -3.68 -27.34 -9.31
CA GLU A 189 -4.10 -27.51 -10.72
C GLU A 189 -2.96 -27.22 -11.71
N GLY A 190 -1.84 -26.64 -11.26
CA GLY A 190 -0.64 -26.38 -12.06
C GLY A 190 -0.73 -25.17 -13.00
N LYS A 191 -1.85 -24.44 -13.01
CA LYS A 191 -2.03 -23.24 -13.85
C LYS A 191 -1.45 -21.97 -13.23
N PHE A 192 -1.37 -21.94 -11.90
CA PHE A 192 -0.94 -20.78 -11.14
C PHE A 192 0.10 -21.18 -10.10
N VAL A 193 0.99 -20.24 -9.80
CA VAL A 193 2.05 -20.37 -8.80
C VAL A 193 2.05 -19.15 -7.89
N TYR A 194 2.64 -19.32 -6.70
CA TYR A 194 2.89 -18.23 -5.76
C TYR A 194 4.38 -17.88 -5.83
N THR A 195 4.71 -16.62 -6.09
CA THR A 195 6.10 -16.18 -6.31
C THR A 195 6.58 -15.22 -5.24
N LYS A 196 7.90 -14.95 -5.24
CA LYS A 196 8.50 -13.91 -4.37
C LYS A 196 7.82 -12.55 -4.58
N ASP A 197 7.56 -12.18 -5.83
CA ASP A 197 6.95 -10.89 -6.19
C ASP A 197 5.51 -10.78 -5.72
N ASN A 198 4.79 -11.90 -5.59
CA ASN A 198 3.42 -11.93 -5.08
C ASN A 198 3.32 -11.78 -3.56
N LYS A 199 4.44 -11.59 -2.87
CA LYS A 199 4.53 -11.55 -1.40
C LYS A 199 4.93 -10.17 -0.90
N PRO A 200 3.96 -9.25 -0.73
CA PRO A 200 4.23 -8.02 -0.03
C PRO A 200 4.81 -8.32 1.36
N ALA A 201 5.81 -7.56 1.77
CA ALA A 201 6.26 -7.55 3.13
C ALA A 201 5.21 -6.91 4.03
N PHE A 202 4.96 -7.49 5.20
CA PHE A 202 4.06 -6.92 6.21
C PHE A 202 4.86 -6.61 7.47
N LYS A 203 4.92 -5.33 7.84
CA LYS A 203 5.65 -4.83 9.01
C LYS A 203 4.71 -4.08 9.94
N LYS A 204 4.97 -4.13 11.24
CA LYS A 204 4.29 -3.29 12.23
C LYS A 204 5.35 -2.69 13.10
N PHE A 205 5.19 -1.41 13.41
CA PHE A 205 6.01 -0.71 14.36
C PHE A 205 5.22 -0.49 15.65
N SER A 206 5.89 -0.62 16.78
CA SER A 206 5.36 -0.26 18.10
C SER A 206 6.28 0.77 18.71
N LEU A 207 5.69 1.81 19.29
CA LEU A 207 6.45 2.79 20.08
C LEU A 207 6.81 2.14 21.42
N ASN A 208 8.09 2.11 21.76
CA ASN A 208 8.54 1.69 23.08
C ASN A 208 8.40 2.84 24.10
N GLU A 209 8.74 2.58 25.37
CA GLU A 209 8.65 3.57 26.45
C GLU A 209 9.57 4.78 26.22
N ASP A 210 10.67 4.58 25.48
CA ASP A 210 11.64 5.62 25.11
C ASP A 210 11.20 6.46 23.89
N GLY A 211 10.01 6.21 23.34
CA GLY A 211 9.52 6.92 22.16
C GLY A 211 10.16 6.48 20.85
N GLN A 212 10.85 5.33 20.82
CA GLN A 212 11.44 4.74 19.62
C GLN A 212 10.54 3.67 19.02
N TYR A 213 10.52 3.60 17.69
CA TYR A 213 9.78 2.57 16.96
C TYR A 213 10.57 1.25 16.92
N THR A 214 10.01 0.20 17.53
CA THR A 214 10.53 -1.16 17.43
C THR A 214 9.71 -1.97 16.43
N ARG A 215 10.38 -2.80 15.63
CA ARG A 215 9.73 -3.68 14.66
C ARG A 215 9.07 -4.87 15.37
N VAL A 216 7.79 -5.10 15.08
CA VAL A 216 7.05 -6.28 15.47
C VAL A 216 7.14 -7.32 14.35
N HIS A 217 7.55 -8.54 14.70
CA HIS A 217 7.68 -9.66 13.76
C HIS A 217 6.37 -10.47 13.64
N GLY A 218 6.22 -11.21 12.53
CA GLY A 218 5.11 -12.15 12.35
C GLY A 218 3.74 -11.49 12.09
N VAL A 219 3.72 -10.28 11.54
CA VAL A 219 2.49 -9.54 11.23
C VAL A 219 1.73 -10.25 10.10
N LYS A 220 0.44 -10.52 10.34
CA LYS A 220 -0.43 -11.16 9.35
C LYS A 220 -1.07 -10.08 8.45
N PRO A 221 -1.34 -10.35 7.17
CA PRO A 221 -2.01 -9.38 6.29
C PRO A 221 -3.42 -9.04 6.79
N GLY A 222 -4.08 -9.99 7.47
CA GLY A 222 -5.36 -9.77 8.13
C GLY A 222 -5.31 -8.76 9.30
N THR A 223 -4.17 -8.18 9.66
CA THR A 223 -4.04 -7.12 10.68
C THR A 223 -4.40 -5.72 10.15
N TYR A 224 -4.28 -5.49 8.84
CA TYR A 224 -4.48 -4.15 8.28
C TYR A 224 -5.96 -3.83 8.10
N ARG A 225 -6.37 -2.62 8.48
CA ARG A 225 -7.77 -2.17 8.48
C ARG A 225 -7.87 -0.70 8.07
N PRO A 226 -9.00 -0.29 7.49
CA PRO A 226 -9.28 1.12 7.24
C PRO A 226 -9.16 1.97 8.50
N GLY A 227 -8.67 3.20 8.34
CA GLY A 227 -8.42 4.17 9.41
C GLY A 227 -7.07 4.03 10.12
N GLN A 228 -6.26 3.03 9.76
CA GLN A 228 -4.88 2.90 10.23
C GLN A 228 -3.93 3.81 9.45
N ILE A 229 -2.87 4.28 10.12
CA ILE A 229 -1.80 5.06 9.49
C ILE A 229 -0.68 4.10 9.09
N VAL A 230 -0.32 4.13 7.81
CA VAL A 230 0.62 3.19 7.20
C VAL A 230 1.67 3.90 6.37
N ALA A 231 2.82 3.24 6.21
CA ALA A 231 3.75 3.46 5.12
C ALA A 231 3.67 2.28 4.15
N ILE A 232 3.65 2.57 2.87
CA ILE A 232 3.57 1.61 1.77
C ILE A 232 4.88 1.67 1.01
N GLY A 233 5.50 0.52 0.78
CA GLY A 233 6.55 0.41 -0.23
C GLY A 233 5.92 0.09 -1.58
N VAL A 234 6.24 0.89 -2.58
CA VAL A 234 5.67 0.84 -3.93
C VAL A 234 6.77 0.93 -4.97
N SER A 235 6.74 0.01 -5.92
CA SER A 235 7.44 0.10 -7.20
C SER A 235 6.48 0.53 -8.29
N PHE A 236 6.99 1.16 -9.34
CA PHE A 236 6.18 1.64 -10.46
C PHE A 236 6.50 0.85 -11.73
N HIS A 237 5.45 0.27 -12.32
CA HIS A 237 5.57 -0.61 -13.48
C HIS A 237 4.75 -0.11 -14.66
N LEU A 238 5.23 -0.37 -15.87
CA LEU A 238 4.40 -0.47 -17.05
C LEU A 238 4.25 -1.95 -17.42
N VAL A 239 3.01 -2.43 -17.46
CA VAL A 239 2.71 -3.84 -17.72
C VAL A 239 1.88 -3.97 -18.98
N ARG A 240 2.30 -4.84 -19.91
CA ARG A 240 1.56 -5.06 -21.16
C ARG A 240 0.19 -5.67 -20.87
N SER A 241 -0.85 -5.05 -21.45
CA SER A 241 -2.20 -5.61 -21.46
C SER A 241 -2.22 -6.94 -22.22
N THR A 242 -2.91 -7.95 -21.71
CA THR A 242 -2.99 -9.25 -22.40
C THR A 242 -3.78 -9.20 -23.72
N ASN A 243 -4.55 -8.12 -23.94
CA ASN A 243 -5.50 -8.01 -25.04
C ASN A 243 -5.20 -6.83 -25.98
N SER A 244 -4.12 -6.09 -25.75
CA SER A 244 -3.73 -4.95 -26.59
C SER A 244 -2.24 -4.66 -26.49
N ASP A 245 -1.69 -3.98 -27.50
CA ASP A 245 -0.31 -3.46 -27.48
C ASP A 245 -0.16 -2.21 -26.60
N THR A 246 -1.06 -2.05 -25.62
CA THR A 246 -1.06 -0.93 -24.70
C THR A 246 -0.41 -1.37 -23.40
N MET A 247 0.59 -0.61 -22.96
CA MET A 247 1.17 -0.74 -21.62
C MET A 247 0.24 -0.07 -20.61
N MET A 248 0.12 -0.62 -19.40
CA MET A 248 -0.67 -0.01 -18.33
C MET A 248 0.25 0.37 -17.17
N PHE A 249 0.11 1.61 -16.69
CA PHE A 249 0.78 2.03 -15.47
C PHE A 249 0.18 1.36 -14.23
N VAL A 250 1.06 0.78 -13.40
CA VAL A 250 0.69 0.07 -12.18
C VAL A 250 1.60 0.51 -11.03
N ALA A 251 0.98 0.94 -9.93
CA ALA A 251 1.67 1.12 -8.65
C ALA A 251 1.66 -0.22 -7.90
N HIS A 252 2.79 -0.94 -7.95
CA HIS A 252 2.94 -2.28 -7.42
C HIS A 252 3.16 -2.28 -5.91
N LEU A 253 2.52 -3.19 -5.19
CA LEU A 253 2.57 -3.25 -3.73
C LEU A 253 3.67 -4.21 -3.25
N ASP A 254 4.74 -3.65 -2.67
CA ASP A 254 5.88 -4.41 -2.14
C ASP A 254 5.90 -4.51 -0.61
N LEU A 255 5.41 -3.48 0.08
CA LEU A 255 5.46 -3.42 1.54
C LEU A 255 4.24 -2.70 2.09
N VAL A 256 3.68 -3.23 3.19
CA VAL A 256 2.76 -2.49 4.05
C VAL A 256 3.36 -2.46 5.46
N ALA A 257 3.53 -1.26 6.00
CA ALA A 257 4.05 -1.01 7.33
C ALA A 257 3.00 -0.28 8.17
N LEU A 258 2.50 -0.92 9.23
CA LEU A 258 1.60 -0.30 10.21
C LEU A 258 2.39 0.56 11.18
N LEU A 259 2.07 1.85 11.23
CA LEU A 259 2.72 2.85 12.09
C LEU A 259 1.89 3.17 13.32
N LEU A 260 0.58 3.37 13.12
CA LEU A 260 -0.34 3.69 14.19
C LEU A 260 -1.73 3.12 13.90
N TRP A 261 -2.44 2.71 14.95
CA TRP A 261 -3.83 2.24 14.88
C TRP A 261 -4.86 3.35 14.60
N GLY A 262 -4.40 4.59 14.37
CA GLY A 262 -5.18 5.72 13.86
C GLY A 262 -6.51 5.94 14.59
N VAL A 263 -7.59 6.04 13.81
CA VAL A 263 -8.93 6.49 14.25
C VAL A 263 -9.52 5.61 15.35
N MET A 264 -9.28 4.30 15.32
CA MET A 264 -9.88 3.34 16.27
C MET A 264 -9.38 3.57 17.70
N LYS A 265 -8.09 3.90 17.88
CA LYS A 265 -7.52 4.18 19.21
C LYS A 265 -8.05 5.50 19.77
N ASN A 266 -8.15 6.54 18.95
CA ASN A 266 -8.73 7.83 19.37
C ASN A 266 -10.22 7.72 19.73
N LEU A 267 -10.99 6.88 19.04
CA LEU A 267 -12.40 6.63 19.38
C LEU A 267 -12.55 5.87 20.71
N GLU A 268 -11.70 4.87 20.96
CA GLU A 268 -11.68 4.11 22.22
C GLU A 268 -11.21 4.97 23.40
N ASP A 269 -10.13 5.74 23.22
CA ASP A 269 -9.59 6.65 24.24
C ASP A 269 -10.60 7.77 24.56
N ASN A 270 -11.28 8.34 23.56
CA ASN A 270 -12.34 9.33 23.78
C ASN A 270 -13.55 8.74 24.53
N ARG A 271 -13.95 7.51 24.22
CA ARG A 271 -15.03 6.81 24.96
C ARG A 271 -14.63 6.54 26.42
N ALA A 272 -13.40 6.08 26.65
CA ALA A 272 -12.89 5.83 27.99
C ALA A 272 -12.82 7.13 28.82
N THR A 273 -12.43 8.24 28.19
CA THR A 273 -12.34 9.56 28.82
C THR A 273 -13.73 10.14 29.12
N GLN A 274 -14.70 9.97 28.21
CA GLN A 274 -16.10 10.37 28.43
C GLN A 274 -16.76 9.56 29.55
N HIS A 275 -16.53 8.24 29.63
CA HIS A 275 -17.03 7.40 30.72
C HIS A 275 -16.44 7.79 32.09
N ARG A 276 -15.16 8.19 32.14
CA ARG A 276 -14.54 8.70 33.38
C ARG A 276 -15.12 10.07 33.79
N ALA A 277 -15.36 10.97 32.84
CA ALA A 277 -15.97 12.27 33.11
C ALA A 277 -17.43 12.16 33.57
N SER A 278 -18.19 11.17 33.09
CA SER A 278 -19.55 10.90 33.59
C SER A 278 -19.59 10.29 35.00
N HIS A 279 -18.54 9.59 35.42
CA HIS A 279 -18.46 9.02 36.78
C HIS A 279 -17.88 9.98 37.84
N GLN A 280 -17.26 11.09 37.45
CA GLN A 280 -16.77 12.11 38.38
C GLN A 280 -17.78 13.23 38.70
N LYS A 281 -18.95 13.26 38.03
CA LYS A 281 -20.04 14.21 38.35
C LYS A 281 -21.05 13.62 39.34
N THR A 282 -20.60 13.24 40.52
CA THR A 282 -21.45 13.25 41.74
C THR A 282 -20.60 13.29 42.99
N PRO A 283 -20.54 14.44 43.67
CA PRO A 283 -20.61 14.46 45.12
C PRO A 283 -21.98 14.99 45.53
N HIS A 284 -22.68 14.16 46.31
CA HIS A 284 -23.79 14.56 47.16
C HIS A 284 -23.53 15.91 47.82
N GLN A 285 -24.44 16.88 47.62
CA GLN A 285 -24.67 17.91 48.63
C GLN A 285 -25.51 17.27 49.75
N PRO A 286 -25.04 17.27 51.01
CA PRO A 286 -25.90 17.00 52.14
C PRO A 286 -26.56 18.30 52.62
N ARG A 287 -27.88 18.14 52.86
CA ARG A 287 -28.87 19.01 53.51
C ARG A 287 -29.60 20.02 52.64
#